data_AF-A0A7K4Y9B6-F1
#
_entry.id   AF-A0A7K4Y9B6-F1
#
_cell.length_a   1.000
_cell.length_b   1.000
_cell.length_c   1.000
_cell.angle_alpha   90.00
_cell.angle_beta   90.00
_cell.angle_gamma   90.00
#
_symmetry.space_group_name_H-M   'P 1'
#
loop_
_entity.id
_entity.type
_entity.pdbx_description
1 polymer ?
#
loop_
_entity_poly.entity_id
_entity_poly.type
_entity_poly.pdbx_seq_one_letter_code
_entity_poly.pdbx_strand_id
1 'polypeptide(L)'
;SPGHCWPFQGAQSQVLIRLPSKIEPKAVILQHSPNRASPMETISSAPQDFTVSGLDEESKEETLLGTFTYMVWKKPTQTFLLQNGSCKTFCILKLVIWSSWGQSGHTCIYRVKVQGKSTGPNPRSQLPS
;
A
#
# COMPACT_ATOMS: atom_id res chain seq x y z
N SER A 1 -4.94 -0.32 18.43
CA SER A 1 -6.02 -1.03 19.14
C SER A 1 -6.57 -2.13 18.25
N PRO A 2 -6.97 -3.30 18.78
CA PRO A 2 -7.74 -4.27 18.00
C PRO A 2 -8.99 -3.59 17.40
N GLY A 3 -9.34 -3.89 16.14
CA GLY A 3 -10.55 -3.37 15.49
C GLY A 3 -10.40 -2.16 14.56
N HIS A 4 -9.19 -1.74 14.16
CA HIS A 4 -8.96 -0.60 13.24
C HIS A 4 -8.33 -1.02 11.90
N CYS A 5 -8.70 -2.17 11.33
CA CYS A 5 -8.35 -2.46 9.94
C CYS A 5 -9.32 -1.78 8.99
N TRP A 6 -8.87 -1.51 7.76
CA TRP A 6 -9.74 -1.20 6.63
C TRP A 6 -10.20 -2.52 6.01
N PRO A 7 -11.47 -2.93 6.18
CA PRO A 7 -11.99 -4.12 5.54
C PRO A 7 -12.33 -3.83 4.08
N PHE A 8 -11.89 -4.72 3.20
CA PHE A 8 -12.24 -4.72 1.79
C PHE A 8 -13.05 -5.98 1.51
N GLN A 9 -14.21 -5.84 0.87
CA GLN A 9 -15.05 -6.97 0.53
C GLN A 9 -14.46 -7.68 -0.71
N GLY A 10 -14.19 -8.98 -0.59
CA GLY A 10 -13.60 -9.78 -1.66
C GLY A 10 -12.07 -9.68 -1.81
N ALA A 11 -11.54 -10.50 -2.71
CA ALA A 11 -10.12 -10.67 -2.98
C ALA A 11 -9.55 -9.61 -3.94
N GLN A 12 -10.36 -9.09 -4.86
CA GLN A 12 -9.99 -8.01 -5.77
C GLN A 12 -10.45 -6.67 -5.20
N SER A 13 -9.54 -5.96 -4.55
CA SER A 13 -9.82 -4.63 -4.00
C SER A 13 -8.69 -3.67 -4.30
N GLN A 14 -8.98 -2.38 -4.31
CA GLN A 14 -8.00 -1.35 -4.62
C GLN A 14 -8.01 -0.21 -3.61
N VAL A 15 -6.82 0.33 -3.34
CA VAL A 15 -6.60 1.50 -2.49
C VAL A 15 -5.80 2.53 -3.26
N LEU A 16 -6.32 3.74 -3.35
CA LEU A 16 -5.57 4.90 -3.85
C LEU A 16 -4.99 5.68 -2.67
N ILE A 17 -3.69 5.87 -2.69
CA ILE A 17 -2.93 6.56 -1.64
C ILE A 17 -2.40 7.86 -2.22
N ARG A 18 -3.04 8.98 -1.85
CA ARG A 18 -2.57 10.32 -2.22
C ARG A 18 -1.51 10.79 -1.22
N LEU A 19 -0.32 11.06 -1.72
CA LEU A 19 0.83 11.52 -0.97
C LEU A 19 0.78 13.04 -0.79
N PRO A 20 1.37 13.57 0.30
CA PRO A 20 1.39 15.02 0.55
C PRO A 20 2.29 15.79 -0.44
N SER A 21 3.18 15.10 -1.15
CA SER A 21 4.05 15.66 -2.18
C SER A 21 4.42 14.58 -3.20
N LYS A 22 4.88 15.02 -4.39
CA LYS A 22 5.42 14.13 -5.41
C LYS A 22 6.74 13.54 -4.91
N ILE A 23 6.86 12.22 -4.95
CA ILE A 23 8.08 11.52 -4.54
C ILE A 23 8.51 10.51 -5.60
N GLU A 24 9.79 10.18 -5.61
CA GLU A 24 10.29 8.95 -6.22
C GLU A 24 10.10 7.79 -5.23
N PRO A 25 9.09 6.92 -5.39
CA PRO A 25 8.78 5.88 -4.42
C PRO A 25 9.86 4.78 -4.44
N LYS A 26 10.25 4.32 -3.25
CA LYS A 26 11.31 3.31 -3.04
C LYS A 26 10.80 2.06 -2.35
N ALA A 27 9.85 2.19 -1.44
CA ALA A 27 9.25 1.05 -0.77
C ALA A 27 7.82 1.34 -0.32
N VAL A 28 7.01 0.28 -0.26
CA VAL A 28 5.79 0.26 0.54
C VAL A 28 6.01 -0.62 1.76
N ILE A 29 5.44 -0.21 2.90
CA ILE A 29 5.47 -0.97 4.14
C ILE A 29 4.04 -1.32 4.49
N LEU A 30 3.76 -2.61 4.53
CA LEU A 30 2.45 -3.13 4.90
C LEU A 30 2.53 -3.69 6.32
N GLN A 31 1.60 -3.27 7.17
CA GLN A 31 1.44 -3.80 8.51
C GLN A 31 0.11 -4.54 8.59
N HIS A 32 0.16 -5.74 9.15
CA HIS A 32 -1.01 -6.55 9.47
C HIS A 32 -0.89 -7.06 10.91
N SER A 33 -1.73 -6.56 11.81
CA SER A 33 -1.65 -6.91 13.24
C SER A 33 -2.41 -8.21 13.52
N PRO A 34 -1.87 -9.13 14.33
CA PRO A 34 -2.66 -10.24 14.85
C PRO A 34 -3.79 -9.70 15.74
N ASN A 35 -5.04 -10.10 15.50
CA ASN A 35 -6.08 -10.05 16.52
C ASN A 35 -5.78 -11.20 17.47
N ARG A 36 -5.31 -10.87 18.68
CA ARG A 36 -4.92 -11.88 19.67
C ARG A 36 -6.10 -12.75 20.12
N ALA A 37 -7.33 -12.26 19.96
CA ALA A 37 -8.54 -13.02 20.30
C ALA A 37 -8.91 -14.06 19.24
N SER A 38 -8.51 -13.86 17.98
CA SER A 38 -8.82 -14.79 16.88
C SER A 38 -7.67 -14.86 15.86
N PRO A 39 -6.63 -15.68 16.15
CA PRO A 39 -5.45 -15.79 15.30
C PRO A 39 -5.78 -16.28 13.88
N MET A 40 -6.72 -17.23 13.76
CA MET A 40 -7.05 -17.86 12.48
C MET A 40 -7.82 -16.93 11.54
N GLU A 41 -8.82 -16.21 12.04
CA GLU A 41 -9.50 -15.18 11.26
C GLU A 41 -8.55 -14.06 10.84
N THR A 42 -7.62 -13.70 11.74
CA THR A 42 -6.62 -12.69 11.40
C THR A 42 -5.78 -13.14 10.22
N ILE A 43 -5.22 -14.34 10.27
CA ILE A 43 -4.41 -14.89 9.19
C ILE A 43 -5.22 -14.93 7.89
N SER A 44 -6.47 -15.42 7.93
CA SER A 44 -7.32 -15.53 6.75
C SER A 44 -7.60 -14.19 6.07
N SER A 45 -7.78 -13.13 6.86
CA SER A 45 -8.06 -11.77 6.36
C SER A 45 -6.82 -11.01 5.87
N ALA A 46 -5.62 -11.55 6.09
CA ALA A 46 -4.40 -10.87 5.66
C ALA A 46 -4.33 -10.82 4.12
N PRO A 47 -3.88 -9.69 3.54
CA PRO A 47 -3.59 -9.64 2.10
C PRO A 47 -2.51 -10.68 1.78
N GLN A 48 -2.66 -11.35 0.65
CA GLN A 48 -1.68 -12.29 0.12
C GLN A 48 -0.96 -11.63 -1.05
N ASP A 49 -1.51 -11.70 -2.27
CA ASP A 49 -0.88 -11.15 -3.45
C ASP A 49 -1.42 -9.74 -3.73
N PHE A 50 -0.51 -8.83 -4.07
CA PHE A 50 -0.87 -7.45 -4.38
C PHE A 50 0.12 -6.81 -5.35
N THR A 51 -0.33 -5.78 -6.06
CA THR A 51 0.51 -4.93 -6.92
C THR A 51 0.52 -3.50 -6.42
N VAL A 52 1.61 -2.81 -6.69
CA VAL A 52 1.76 -1.37 -6.44
C VAL A 52 2.07 -0.70 -7.77
N SER A 53 1.32 0.34 -8.09
CA SER A 53 1.55 1.17 -9.26
C SER A 53 1.57 2.65 -8.90
N GLY A 54 2.34 3.44 -9.64
CA GLY A 54 2.26 4.90 -9.61
C GLY A 54 1.29 5.39 -10.66
N LEU A 55 0.42 6.35 -10.30
CA LEU A 55 -0.49 7.00 -11.23
C LEU A 55 0.00 8.41 -11.55
N ASP A 56 0.07 8.72 -12.83
CA ASP A 56 0.25 10.09 -13.30
C ASP A 56 -1.10 10.84 -13.28
N GLU A 57 -1.16 12.00 -12.63
CA GLU A 57 -2.42 12.76 -12.50
C GLU A 57 -2.88 13.38 -13.83
N GLU A 58 -1.95 13.68 -14.74
CA GLU A 58 -2.24 14.37 -15.99
C GLU A 58 -2.56 13.39 -17.11
N SER A 59 -1.67 12.41 -17.35
CA SER A 59 -1.86 11.41 -18.41
C SER A 59 -2.79 10.27 -18.02
N LYS A 60 -3.07 10.10 -16.72
CA LYS A 60 -3.77 8.94 -16.14
C LYS A 60 -3.07 7.60 -16.42
N GLU A 61 -1.81 7.63 -16.86
CA GLU A 61 -1.03 6.42 -17.08
C GLU A 61 -0.66 5.74 -15.76
N GLU A 62 -0.74 4.41 -15.76
CA GLU A 62 -0.34 3.58 -14.63
C GLU A 62 1.04 2.96 -14.90
N THR A 63 1.99 3.19 -14.01
CA THR A 63 3.31 2.55 -14.05
C THR A 63 3.40 1.49 -12.95
N LEU A 64 3.53 0.22 -13.32
CA LEU A 64 3.74 -0.86 -12.35
C LEU A 64 5.09 -0.67 -11.63
N LEU A 65 5.05 -0.60 -10.31
CA LEU A 65 6.21 -0.46 -9.43
C LEU A 65 6.58 -1.76 -8.73
N GLY A 66 5.71 -2.77 -8.77
CA GLY A 66 6.04 -4.12 -8.33
C GLY A 66 4.82 -4.99 -8.04
N THR A 67 5.08 -6.29 -7.98
CA THR A 67 4.14 -7.36 -7.60
C THR A 67 4.74 -8.10 -6.42
N PHE A 68 3.94 -8.31 -5.37
CA PHE A 68 4.44 -8.82 -4.10
C PHE A 68 3.45 -9.78 -3.45
N THR A 69 3.98 -10.59 -2.53
CA THR A 69 3.20 -11.45 -1.65
C THR A 69 3.54 -11.11 -0.19
N TYR A 70 2.53 -10.72 0.60
CA TYR A 70 2.67 -10.55 2.04
C TYR A 70 2.63 -11.91 2.73
N MET A 71 3.62 -12.24 3.57
CA MET A 71 3.75 -13.60 4.13
C MET A 71 3.33 -13.66 5.60
N VAL A 72 2.20 -14.28 5.93
CA VAL A 72 1.65 -14.30 7.31
C VAL A 72 2.55 -14.95 8.37
N TRP A 73 3.48 -15.83 7.97
CA TRP A 73 4.47 -16.45 8.85
C TRP A 73 5.73 -15.59 9.07
N LYS A 74 5.89 -14.47 8.34
CA LYS A 74 6.95 -13.48 8.61
C LYS A 74 6.47 -12.46 9.65
N LYS A 75 7.30 -11.45 9.92
CA LYS A 75 6.94 -10.36 10.84
C LYS A 75 5.66 -9.65 10.37
N PRO A 76 4.81 -9.18 11.31
CA PRO A 76 3.59 -8.40 11.02
C PRO A 76 3.78 -7.16 10.15
N THR A 77 4.98 -6.56 10.19
CA THR A 77 5.36 -5.42 9.36
C THR A 77 6.36 -5.89 8.32
N GLN A 78 6.01 -5.73 7.05
CA GLN A 78 6.82 -6.16 5.91
C GLN A 78 7.07 -4.99 4.97
N THR A 79 8.31 -4.89 4.50
CA THR A 79 8.76 -3.85 3.58
C THR A 79 8.96 -4.46 2.20
N PHE A 80 8.41 -3.81 1.18
CA PHE A 80 8.46 -4.25 -0.20
C PHE A 80 9.15 -3.19 -1.04
N LEU A 81 10.28 -3.55 -1.66
CA LEU A 81 11.09 -2.65 -2.46
C LEU A 81 10.47 -2.48 -3.84
N LEU A 82 10.24 -1.24 -4.24
CA LEU A 82 9.62 -0.90 -5.51
C LEU A 82 10.68 -0.81 -6.62
N GLN A 83 10.35 -1.34 -7.79
CA GLN A 83 11.14 -1.22 -9.00
C GLN A 83 10.68 0.01 -9.79
N ASN A 84 11.40 1.12 -9.60
CA ASN A 84 11.17 2.36 -10.32
C ASN A 84 12.36 2.66 -11.23
N GLY A 85 12.56 1.84 -12.27
CA GLY A 85 13.74 1.89 -13.13
C GLY A 85 13.92 3.19 -13.92
N SER A 86 12.87 4.02 -14.01
CA SER A 86 12.87 5.32 -14.69
C SER A 86 12.95 6.51 -13.74
N CYS A 87 13.17 6.28 -12.43
CA CYS A 87 13.17 7.31 -11.39
C CYS A 87 11.92 8.22 -11.46
N LYS A 88 10.79 7.68 -11.91
CA LYS A 88 9.53 8.43 -12.06
C LYS A 88 9.02 8.87 -10.69
N THR A 89 8.30 9.97 -10.68
CA THR A 89 7.76 10.54 -9.45
C THR A 89 6.23 10.52 -9.48
N PHE A 90 5.61 10.28 -8.34
CA PHE A 90 4.16 10.10 -8.24
C PHE A 90 3.61 10.83 -7.01
N CYS A 91 2.42 11.41 -7.16
CA CYS A 91 1.61 11.92 -6.05
C CYS A 91 0.57 10.89 -5.59
N ILE A 92 0.24 9.91 -6.43
CA ILE A 92 -0.77 8.90 -6.15
C ILE A 92 -0.16 7.51 -6.39
N LEU A 93 -0.23 6.65 -5.38
CA LEU A 93 0.05 5.23 -5.53
C LEU A 93 -1.25 4.43 -5.50
N LYS A 94 -1.36 3.44 -6.37
CA LYS A 94 -2.45 2.48 -6.42
C LYS A 94 -1.95 1.14 -5.89
N LEU A 95 -2.60 0.64 -4.85
CA LEU A 95 -2.38 -0.70 -4.30
C LEU A 95 -3.57 -1.56 -4.72
N VAL A 96 -3.34 -2.62 -5.50
CA VAL A 96 -4.39 -3.60 -5.85
C VAL A 96 -4.10 -4.89 -5.12
N ILE A 97 -5.04 -5.34 -4.30
CA ILE A 97 -5.02 -6.63 -3.64
C ILE A 97 -5.71 -7.61 -4.59
N TRP A 98 -5.07 -8.76 -4.83
CA TRP A 98 -5.56 -9.82 -5.70
C TRP A 98 -6.11 -11.01 -4.93
N SER A 99 -5.58 -11.28 -3.73
CA SER A 99 -5.91 -12.44 -2.91
C SER A 99 -5.71 -12.16 -1.42
N SER A 100 -6.40 -12.96 -0.60
CA SER A 100 -6.19 -13.07 0.85
C SER A 100 -5.78 -14.51 1.19
N TRP A 101 -5.09 -14.71 2.32
CA TRP A 101 -4.57 -16.02 2.72
C TRP A 101 -5.63 -17.09 3.05
N GLY A 102 -6.89 -16.69 3.22
CA GLY A 102 -8.00 -17.63 3.38
C GLY A 102 -9.31 -17.09 2.83
N GLN A 103 -10.39 -17.82 3.10
CA GLN A 103 -11.73 -17.56 2.57
C GLN A 103 -12.58 -16.69 3.53
N SER A 104 -12.00 -15.65 4.14
CA SER A 104 -12.71 -14.80 5.11
C SER A 104 -13.79 -13.91 4.47
N GLY A 105 -13.90 -13.89 3.13
CA GLY A 105 -14.81 -13.01 2.39
C GLY A 105 -14.41 -11.52 2.43
N HIS A 106 -13.38 -11.18 3.19
CA HIS A 106 -12.84 -9.84 3.33
C HIS A 106 -11.31 -9.86 3.54
N THR A 107 -10.65 -8.81 3.06
CA THR A 107 -9.23 -8.53 3.34
C THR A 107 -9.13 -7.35 4.31
N CYS A 108 -8.23 -7.42 5.29
CA CYS A 108 -7.98 -6.33 6.23
C CYS A 108 -6.56 -5.79 6.10
N ILE A 109 -6.43 -4.49 5.82
CA ILE A 109 -5.14 -3.78 5.92
C ILE A 109 -5.15 -2.88 7.15
N TYR A 110 -4.13 -2.99 8.01
CA TYR A 110 -4.04 -2.13 9.21
C TYR A 110 -3.30 -0.83 8.94
N ARG A 111 -2.21 -0.88 8.18
CA ARG A 111 -1.45 0.32 7.84
C ARG A 111 -0.64 0.10 6.57
N VAL A 112 -0.67 1.11 5.70
CA VAL A 112 0.27 1.26 4.60
C VAL A 112 1.14 2.48 4.89
N LYS A 113 2.46 2.35 4.73
CA LYS A 113 3.38 3.49 4.67
C LYS A 113 4.11 3.47 3.34
N VAL A 114 4.44 4.65 2.84
CA VAL A 114 5.21 4.83 1.61
C VAL A 114 6.52 5.50 1.97
N GLN A 115 7.63 4.96 1.47
CA GLN A 115 8.95 5.57 1.56
C GLN A 115 9.41 5.96 0.17
N GLY A 116 9.99 7.15 0.05
CA GLY A 116 10.55 7.64 -1.21
C GLY A 116 11.32 8.93 -1.02
N LYS A 117 11.97 9.39 -2.09
CA LYS A 117 12.72 10.65 -2.10
C LYS A 117 11.81 11.77 -2.59
N SER A 118 11.69 12.84 -1.82
CA SER A 118 10.96 14.04 -2.26
C SER A 118 11.76 14.77 -3.33
N THR A 119 11.08 15.19 -4.40
CA THR A 119 11.67 16.02 -5.45
C THR A 119 11.35 17.49 -5.17
N GLY A 120 12.11 18.11 -4.27
CA GLY A 120 12.08 19.56 -4.03
C GLY A 120 10.80 20.13 -3.41
N PRO A 121 10.82 21.41 -2.98
CA PRO A 121 9.71 22.02 -2.25
C PRO A 121 8.46 22.14 -3.12
N ASN A 122 7.32 21.83 -2.50
CA ASN A 122 5.99 21.96 -3.07
C ASN A 122 5.70 23.44 -3.40
N PRO A 123 5.37 23.84 -4.64
CA PRO A 123 5.13 25.25 -4.97
C PRO A 123 3.98 25.89 -4.18
N ARG A 124 3.14 25.10 -3.52
CA ARG A 124 2.01 25.57 -2.70
C ARG A 124 2.37 26.02 -1.28
N SER A 125 3.62 25.93 -0.85
CA SER A 125 4.07 26.43 0.46
C SER A 125 4.63 27.86 0.42
N GLN A 126 4.38 28.62 -0.66
CA GLN A 126 4.64 30.06 -0.69
C GLN A 126 3.34 30.82 -0.95
N LEU A 127 2.51 30.96 0.08
CA LEU A 127 1.63 32.14 0.18
C LEU A 127 2.25 33.04 1.25
N PRO A 128 2.58 34.30 0.95
CA PRO A 128 3.02 35.24 1.97
C PRO A 128 1.85 35.56 2.92
N SER A 129 2.23 35.84 4.16
CA SER A 129 1.38 36.17 5.32
C SER A 129 0.50 37.39 5.09
#